data_AF-A0A0A9FFK0-F1
#
_entry.id   AF-A0A0A9FFK0-F1
#
_cell.length_a   1.000
_cell.length_b   1.000
_cell.length_c   1.000
_cell.angle_alpha   90.00
_cell.angle_beta   90.00
_cell.angle_gamma   90.00
#
_symmetry.space_group_name_H-M   'P 1'
#
loop_
_entity.id
_entity.type
_entity.pdbx_description
1 polymer ?
#
loop_
_entity_poly.entity_id
_entity_poly.type
_entity_poly.pdbx_seq_one_letter_code
_entity_poly.pdbx_strand_id
1 'polypeptide(L)' 'MLFGRLWTQCQEWQGSLHQDVLCTSRDCPIFYRRRKAQKDMAEARLQLDRWDF' A
#
# COMPACT_ATOMS: atom_id res chain seq x y z
N MET A 1 3.67 0.03 10.85
CA MET A 1 4.67 -0.60 9.93
C MET A 1 4.06 -1.52 8.85
N LEU A 2 2.75 -1.82 8.86
CA LEU A 2 2.14 -2.78 7.92
C LEU A 2 2.20 -2.33 6.44
N PHE A 3 1.96 -1.04 6.17
CA PHE A 3 2.00 -0.47 4.81
C PHE A 3 3.39 -0.58 4.17
N GLY A 4 4.42 -0.11 4.87
CA GLY A 4 5.80 -0.13 4.37
C GLY A 4 6.27 -1.54 4.00
N ARG A 5 6.06 -2.53 4.88
CA ARG A 5 6.49 -3.92 4.63
C ARG A 5 5.80 -4.56 3.42
N LEU A 6 4.51 -4.28 3.22
CA LEU A 6 3.76 -4.81 2.07
C LEU A 6 4.23 -4.17 0.76
N TRP A 7 4.54 -2.87 0.78
CA TRP A 7 4.96 -2.14 -0.41
C TRP A 7 6.38 -2.52 -0.83
N THR A 8 7.32 -2.61 0.12
CA THR A 8 8.70 -3.03 -0.16
C THR A 8 8.76 -4.45 -0.72
N GLN A 9 7.95 -5.37 -0.17
CA GLN A 9 7.88 -6.74 -0.69
C GLN A 9 7.40 -6.79 -2.15
N CYS A 10 6.44 -5.96 -2.55
CA CYS A 10 6.03 -5.90 -3.95
C CYS A 10 7.10 -5.27 -4.86
N GLN A 11 7.82 -4.26 -4.39
CA GLN A 11 8.91 -3.63 -5.16
C GLN A 11 10.07 -4.60 -5.38
N GLU A 12 10.42 -5.40 -4.36
CA GLU A 12 11.40 -6.48 -4.48
C GLU A 12 10.98 -7.52 -5.52
N TRP A 13 9.72 -7.96 -5.49
CA TRP A 13 9.19 -8.92 -6.48
C TRP A 13 9.14 -8.36 -7.90
N GLN A 14 8.90 -7.05 -8.06
CA GLN A 14 8.90 -6.38 -9.36
C GLN A 14 10.32 -6.11 -9.89
N GLY A 15 11.33 -6.06 -9.00
CA GLY A 15 12.70 -5.71 -9.35
C GLY A 15 12.91 -4.23 -9.66
N SER A 16 11.95 -3.37 -9.31
CA SER A 16 12.02 -1.92 -9.55
C SER A 16 11.61 -1.16 -8.30
N LEU A 17 12.52 -0.31 -7.81
CA LEU A 17 12.27 0.55 -6.64
C LEU A 17 11.72 1.92 -7.04
N HIS A 18 11.95 2.33 -8.29
CA HIS A 18 11.62 3.67 -8.79
C HIS A 18 10.34 3.72 -9.62
N GLN A 19 9.89 2.57 -10.14
CA GLN A 19 8.64 2.49 -10.90
C GLN A 19 7.47 2.11 -10.00
N ASP A 20 6.27 2.43 -10.48
CA ASP A 20 5.04 2.10 -9.79
C ASP A 20 4.80 0.58 -9.70
N VAL A 21 4.17 0.16 -8.61
CA VAL A 21 3.84 -1.24 -8.36
C VAL A 21 2.54 -1.64 -9.06
N LEU A 22 2.66 -2.19 -10.27
CA LEU A 22 1.54 -2.53 -11.15
C LEU A 22 0.96 -3.94 -10.97
N CYS A 23 1.31 -4.68 -9.90
CA CYS A 23 0.80 -6.04 -9.68
C CYS A 23 -0.75 -6.08 -9.63
N THR A 24 -1.36 -6.88 -10.53
CA THR A 24 -2.81 -7.11 -10.67
C THR A 24 -3.22 -8.56 -10.39
N SER A 25 -2.29 -9.45 -10.07
CA SER A 25 -2.57 -10.86 -9.82
C SER A 25 -3.46 -11.04 -8.58
N ARG A 26 -4.63 -11.66 -8.76
CA ARG A 26 -5.57 -11.95 -7.67
C ARG A 26 -5.14 -13.13 -6.82
N ASP A 27 -4.29 -14.00 -7.37
CA ASP A 27 -3.73 -15.16 -6.67
C ASP A 27 -2.53 -14.76 -5.78
N CYS A 28 -2.05 -13.52 -5.91
CA CYS A 28 -1.00 -13.00 -5.06
C CYS A 28 -1.53 -12.79 -3.62
N PRO A 29 -0.97 -13.46 -2.59
CA PRO A 29 -1.50 -13.42 -1.22
C PRO A 29 -1.40 -12.03 -0.56
N ILE A 30 -0.57 -11.15 -1.11
CA ILE A 30 -0.41 -9.77 -0.63
C ILE A 30 -1.24 -8.74 -1.41
N PHE A 31 -1.86 -9.11 -2.55
CA PHE A 31 -2.59 -8.15 -3.39
C PHE A 31 -3.70 -7.41 -2.63
N TYR A 32 -4.63 -8.16 -2.03
CA TYR A 32 -5.73 -7.58 -1.26
C TYR A 32 -5.25 -6.91 0.03
N ARG A 33 -4.22 -7.46 0.69
CA ARG A 33 -3.62 -6.87 1.89
C ARG A 33 -3.01 -5.50 1.60
N ARG A 34 -2.30 -5.37 0.49
CA ARG A 34 -1.72 -4.10 0.01
C ARG A 34 -2.81 -3.07 -0.27
N ARG A 35 -3.87 -3.46 -0.99
CA ARG A 35 -5.01 -2.58 -1.29
C ARG A 35 -5.75 -2.12 -0.03
N LYS A 36 -5.98 -3.03 0.92
CA LYS A 36 -6.57 -2.69 2.22
C LYS A 36 -5.69 -1.70 2.98
N ALA A 37 -4.39 -1.98 3.14
CA ALA A 37 -3.48 -1.08 3.85
C ALA A 37 -3.41 0.31 3.21
N GLN A 38 -3.48 0.41 1.88
CA GLN A 38 -3.55 1.70 1.18
C GLN A 38 -4.84 2.46 1.53
N LYS A 39 -5.99 1.79 1.53
CA LYS A 39 -7.28 2.40 1.90
C LYS A 39 -7.30 2.85 3.36
N ASP A 40 -6.84 1.99 4.27
CA ASP A 40 -6.80 2.28 5.71
C ASP A 40 -5.92 3.52 6.00
N MET A 41 -4.80 3.69 5.29
CA MET A 41 -3.95 4.88 5.41
C MET A 41 -4.61 6.15 4.86
N ALA A 42 -5.32 6.06 3.73
CA ALA A 42 -6.05 7.20 3.18
C ALA A 42 -7.18 7.64 4.13
N GLU A 43 -7.91 6.70 4.72
CA GLU A 43 -8.96 6.98 5.71
C GLU A 43 -8.39 7.60 6.99
N ALA A 44 -7.28 7.07 7.50
CA ALA A 44 -6.59 7.64 8.65
C ALA A 44 -6.13 9.08 8.38
N ARG A 45 -5.65 9.37 7.16
CA ARG A 45 -5.26 10.73 6.77
C ARG A 45 -6.46 11.69 6.80
N LEU A 46 -7.58 11.30 6.21
CA LEU A 46 -8.81 12.11 6.23
C LEU A 46 -9.30 12.39 7.65
N GLN A 47 -9.16 11.43 8.58
CA GLN A 47 -9.52 11.65 9.98
C GLN A 47 -8.59 12.65 10.67
N LEU A 48 -7.32 12.73 10.28
CA LEU A 48 -6.36 13.71 10.80
C LEU A 48 -6.64 15.12 10.26
N ASP A 49 -6.97 15.24 8.98
CA ASP A 49 -7.28 16.52 8.34
C ASP A 49 -8.49 17.23 9.01
N ARG A 50 -9.35 16.49 9.74
CA ARG A 50 -10.45 17.08 10.54
C ARG A 50 -9.97 17.98 11.69
N TRP A 51 -8.72 17.83 12.12
CA TRP A 51 -8.15 18.54 13.26
C TRP A 51 -7.20 19.67 12.85
N ASP A 52 -7.00 19.86 11.54
CA ASP A 52 -6.30 21.03 11.01
C ASP A 52 -7.25 22.24 11.07
N PHE A 53 -6.99 23.16 12.01
CA PHE A 53 -7.69 24.44 12.21
C PHE A 53 -7.10 25.55 11.34
#